data_AF-A0A914YW92-F1
#
_entry.id   AF-A0A914YW92-F1
#
_cell.length_a   1.000
_cell.length_b   1.000
_cell.length_c   1.000
_cell.angle_alpha   90.00
_cell.angle_beta   90.00
_cell.angle_gamma   90.00
#
_symmetry.space_group_name_H-M   'P 1'
#
loop_
_entity.id
_entity.type
_entity.pdbx_description
1 polymer ?
#
loop_
_entity_poly.entity_id
_entity_poly.type
_entity_poly.pdbx_seq_one_letter_code
_entity_poly.pdbx_strand_id
1 'polypeptide(L)'
;MGATLATFKNHIDAYITHYENGVILNASTREPLISQQLHSPVDVSAAYNIGRVLADRCEQAGISWCIPATEGAEVERSERKKAFYDALQAGEPKSIEHSHENDPNFTWKRFTVKHTREDKLDENPLIRK
;
A
#
# COMPACT_ATOMS: atom_id res chain seq x y z
N MET A 1 -4.47 -13.63 16.61
CA MET A 1 -3.33 -14.01 15.77
C MET A 1 -2.17 -13.08 16.08
N GLY A 2 -0.97 -13.63 16.30
CA GLY A 2 0.24 -12.87 16.64
C GLY A 2 1.17 -12.72 15.45
N ALA A 3 1.61 -11.49 15.16
CA ALA A 3 2.60 -11.19 14.13
C ALA A 3 4.00 -11.04 14.74
N THR A 4 4.97 -11.82 14.25
CA THR A 4 6.36 -11.83 14.72
C THR A 4 7.33 -11.56 13.56
N LEU A 5 8.42 -10.85 13.88
CA LEU A 5 9.56 -10.64 13.00
C LEU A 5 10.80 -11.32 13.59
N ALA A 6 11.32 -12.32 12.91
CA ALA A 6 12.56 -13.00 13.26
C ALA A 6 13.71 -12.47 12.37
N THR A 7 14.71 -11.86 13.00
CA THR A 7 15.89 -11.37 12.28
C THR A 7 17.06 -12.33 12.46
N PHE A 8 17.64 -12.76 11.35
CA PHE A 8 18.82 -13.61 11.32
C PHE A 8 20.00 -12.87 10.71
N LYS A 9 21.18 -13.49 10.72
CA LYS A 9 22.42 -12.87 10.21
C LYS A 9 22.33 -12.50 8.72
N ASN A 10 21.65 -13.32 7.92
CA ASN A 10 21.64 -13.22 6.45
C ASN A 10 20.24 -13.07 5.83
N HIS A 11 19.19 -13.09 6.64
CA HIS A 11 17.80 -13.03 6.17
C HIS A 11 16.87 -12.59 7.29
N ILE A 12 15.65 -12.25 6.92
CA ILE A 12 14.57 -11.86 7.82
C ILE A 12 13.36 -12.70 7.45
N ASP A 13 12.72 -13.24 8.47
CA ASP A 13 11.48 -13.99 8.34
C ASP A 13 10.40 -13.32 9.17
N ALA A 14 9.18 -13.29 8.64
CA ALA A 14 8.00 -12.83 9.34
C ALA A 14 6.93 -13.91 9.34
N TYR A 15 6.19 -14.00 10.44
CA TYR A 15 5.19 -15.04 10.64
C TYR A 15 3.92 -14.50 11.27
N ILE A 16 2.81 -15.14 10.95
CA ILE A 16 1.52 -14.95 11.61
C ILE A 16 1.14 -16.26 12.25
N THR A 17 0.97 -16.22 13.57
CA THR A 17 0.75 -17.40 14.39
C THR A 17 -0.65 -17.35 15.02
N HIS A 18 -1.41 -18.43 14.85
CA HIS A 18 -2.59 -18.72 15.65
C HIS A 18 -2.19 -19.33 16.99
N TYR A 19 -2.97 -19.06 18.05
CA TYR A 19 -2.68 -19.64 19.36
C TYR A 19 -2.80 -21.18 19.36
N GLU A 20 -3.69 -21.73 18.51
CA GLU A 20 -3.99 -23.17 18.47
C GLU A 20 -3.32 -23.90 17.30
N ASN A 21 -3.27 -23.26 16.13
CA ASN A 21 -2.87 -23.91 14.88
C ASN A 21 -1.40 -23.66 14.51
N GLY A 22 -0.69 -22.83 15.28
CA GLY A 22 0.68 -22.43 14.98
C GLY A 22 0.74 -21.45 13.80
N VAL A 23 1.78 -21.54 12.97
CA VAL A 23 2.03 -20.58 11.88
C VAL A 23 1.02 -20.76 10.76
N ILE A 24 0.24 -19.71 10.49
CA ILE A 24 -0.75 -19.66 9.40
C ILE A 24 -0.09 -19.14 8.11
N LEU A 25 0.60 -18.01 8.21
CA LEU A 25 1.26 -17.34 7.09
C LEU A 25 2.71 -17.06 7.47
N ASN A 26 3.58 -17.15 6.47
CA ASN A 26 4.98 -16.79 6.55
C ASN A 26 5.35 -15.88 5.38
N ALA A 27 6.39 -15.07 5.55
CA ALA A 27 7.06 -14.35 4.48
C ALA A 27 8.55 -14.27 4.81
N SER A 28 9.43 -14.54 3.84
CA SER A 28 10.87 -14.57 4.07
C SER A 28 11.65 -13.89 2.95
N THR A 29 12.76 -13.21 3.29
CA THR A 29 13.68 -12.68 2.28
C THR A 29 14.41 -13.79 1.51
N ARG A 30 14.28 -15.06 1.94
CA ARG A 30 14.79 -16.23 1.20
C ARG A 30 13.92 -16.62 0.02
N GLU A 31 12.69 -16.14 -0.04
CA GLU A 31 11.83 -16.41 -1.18
C GLU A 31 12.42 -15.75 -2.43
N PRO A 32 12.62 -16.48 -3.54
CA PRO A 32 13.38 -15.97 -4.67
C PRO A 32 12.73 -14.73 -5.31
N LEU A 33 11.40 -14.68 -5.36
CA LEU A 33 10.65 -13.54 -5.89
C LEU A 33 10.85 -12.28 -5.03
N ILE A 34 10.95 -12.45 -3.71
CA ILE A 34 11.18 -11.33 -2.78
C ILE A 34 12.65 -10.92 -2.83
N SER A 35 13.57 -11.89 -2.75
CA SER A 35 15.01 -11.66 -2.76
C SER A 35 15.48 -10.91 -4.01
N GLN A 36 14.89 -11.17 -5.17
CA GLN A 36 15.24 -10.51 -6.43
C GLN A 36 14.84 -9.03 -6.47
N GLN A 37 13.85 -8.62 -5.67
CA GLN A 37 13.37 -7.24 -5.60
C GLN A 37 14.04 -6.44 -4.47
N LEU A 38 14.83 -7.10 -3.62
CA LEU A 38 15.50 -6.47 -2.48
C LEU A 38 16.95 -6.14 -2.81
N HIS A 39 17.38 -4.96 -2.39
CA HIS A 39 18.79 -4.58 -2.45
C HIS A 39 19.64 -5.36 -1.44
N SER A 40 19.09 -5.62 -0.25
CA SER A 40 19.72 -6.38 0.82
C SER A 40 18.67 -7.23 1.55
N PRO A 41 19.01 -8.43 2.06
CA PRO A 41 18.04 -9.29 2.75
C PRO A 41 17.88 -9.00 4.25
N VAL A 42 18.63 -8.04 4.83
CA VAL A 42 18.71 -7.80 6.29
C VAL A 42 18.56 -6.32 6.68
N ASP A 43 18.42 -5.42 5.70
CA ASP A 43 18.32 -4.00 5.97
C ASP A 43 16.93 -3.58 6.48
N VAL A 44 16.77 -2.30 6.80
CA VAL A 44 15.48 -1.76 7.25
C VAL A 44 14.44 -1.79 6.12
N SER A 45 14.87 -1.61 4.87
CA SER A 45 13.96 -1.69 3.71
C SER A 45 13.43 -3.11 3.49
N ALA A 46 14.25 -4.15 3.70
CA ALA A 46 13.79 -5.53 3.68
C ALA A 46 12.72 -5.79 4.74
N ALA A 47 12.90 -5.29 5.97
CA ALA A 47 11.90 -5.43 7.03
C ALA A 47 10.57 -4.76 6.64
N TYR A 48 10.61 -3.55 6.08
CA TYR A 48 9.43 -2.84 5.59
C TYR A 48 8.73 -3.61 4.46
N ASN A 49 9.48 -4.05 3.45
CA ASN A 49 8.93 -4.76 2.29
C ASN A 49 8.37 -6.14 2.66
N ILE A 50 9.00 -6.87 3.59
CA ILE A 50 8.42 -8.10 4.14
C ILE A 50 7.09 -7.80 4.84
N GLY A 51 7.01 -6.71 5.62
CA GLY A 51 5.77 -6.27 6.25
C GLY A 51 4.65 -6.07 5.24
N ARG A 52 4.94 -5.43 4.10
CA ARG A 52 3.98 -5.27 2.99
C ARG A 52 3.56 -6.60 2.37
N VAL A 53 4.50 -7.48 2.05
CA VAL A 53 4.17 -8.80 1.48
C VAL A 53 3.33 -9.63 2.44
N LEU A 54 3.63 -9.56 3.74
CA LEU A 54 2.84 -10.25 4.75
C LEU A 54 1.43 -9.66 4.86
N ALA A 55 1.29 -8.33 4.80
CA ALA A 55 -0.01 -7.65 4.81
C ALA A 55 -0.89 -8.04 3.61
N ASP A 56 -0.31 -8.09 2.40
CA ASP A 56 -1.02 -8.56 1.20
C ASP A 56 -1.47 -10.03 1.35
N ARG A 57 -0.59 -10.91 1.86
CA ARG A 57 -0.96 -12.31 2.18
C ARG A 57 -2.08 -12.39 3.22
N CYS A 58 -2.11 -11.52 4.22
CA CYS A 58 -3.22 -11.45 5.18
C CYS A 58 -4.53 -11.12 4.49
N GLU A 59 -4.53 -10.12 3.61
CA GLU A 59 -5.72 -9.65 2.92
C GLU A 59 -6.26 -10.72 1.98
N GLN A 60 -5.39 -11.37 1.20
CA GLN A 60 -5.75 -12.50 0.34
C GLN A 60 -6.29 -13.70 1.14
N ALA A 61 -5.81 -13.91 2.37
CA ALA A 61 -6.30 -14.95 3.27
C ALA A 61 -7.58 -14.53 4.06
N GLY A 62 -8.06 -13.30 3.91
CA GLY A 62 -9.21 -12.77 4.65
C GLY A 62 -8.93 -12.44 6.12
N ILE A 63 -7.66 -12.23 6.49
CA ILE A 63 -7.23 -11.85 7.84
C ILE A 63 -7.14 -10.34 7.92
N SER A 64 -8.13 -9.71 8.56
CA SER A 64 -8.22 -8.25 8.69
C SER A 64 -7.47 -7.67 9.90
N TRP A 65 -7.17 -8.48 10.93
CA TRP A 65 -6.51 -7.99 12.15
C TRP A 65 -5.45 -8.96 12.66
N CYS A 66 -4.28 -8.41 13.02
CA CYS A 66 -3.22 -9.12 13.71
C CYS A 66 -2.69 -8.28 14.88
N ILE A 67 -2.20 -8.94 15.92
CA ILE A 67 -1.64 -8.30 17.10
C ILE A 67 -0.12 -8.48 17.06
N PRO A 68 0.69 -7.44 17.31
CA PRO A 68 2.13 -7.62 17.45
C PRO A 68 2.41 -8.55 18.64
N ALA A 69 3.13 -9.66 18.39
CA ALA A 69 3.53 -10.60 19.45
C ALA A 69 4.85 -10.18 20.14
N THR A 70 5.37 -9.01 19.81
CA THR A 70 6.57 -8.43 20.41
C THR A 70 6.18 -7.39 21.44
N GLU A 71 6.91 -7.30 22.55
CA GLU A 71 6.69 -6.24 23.55
C GLU A 71 6.93 -4.85 22.92
N GLY A 72 6.05 -3.89 23.22
CA GLY A 72 6.12 -2.54 22.64
C GLY A 72 7.46 -1.82 22.88
N ALA A 73 8.09 -2.06 24.03
CA ALA A 73 9.42 -1.51 24.34
C ALA A 73 10.53 -2.03 23.41
N GLU A 74 10.39 -3.25 22.90
CA GLU A 74 11.37 -3.83 21.97
C GLU A 74 11.17 -3.34 20.53
N VAL A 75 9.93 -2.97 20.18
CA VAL A 75 9.61 -2.37 18.88
C VAL A 75 10.25 -0.99 18.73
N GLU A 76 10.23 -0.18 19.79
CA GLU A 76 10.85 1.15 19.77
C GLU A 76 12.39 1.10 19.72
N ARG A 77 12.98 0.04 20.28
CA ARG A 77 14.44 -0.14 20.29
C ARG A 77 15.02 -0.46 18.91
N SER A 78 14.23 -1.06 18.01
CA SER A 78 14.72 -1.52 16.70
C SER A 78 14.00 -0.83 15.55
N GLU A 79 14.77 -0.08 14.75
CA GLU A 79 14.26 0.57 13.53
C GLU A 79 13.63 -0.43 12.55
N ARG A 80 14.17 -1.66 12.47
CA ARG A 80 13.65 -2.72 11.60
C ARG A 80 12.25 -3.17 12.03
N LYS A 81 12.07 -3.42 13.33
CA LYS A 81 10.76 -3.83 13.89
C LYS A 81 9.75 -2.70 13.71
N LYS A 82 10.15 -1.46 13.96
CA LYS A 82 9.30 -0.28 13.73
C LYS A 82 8.84 -0.18 12.27
N ALA A 83 9.76 -0.27 11.31
CA ALA A 83 9.44 -0.22 9.89
C ALA A 83 8.52 -1.38 9.44
N PHE A 84 8.73 -2.57 9.99
CA PHE A 84 7.87 -3.73 9.72
C PHE A 84 6.42 -3.52 10.20
N TYR A 85 6.23 -3.03 11.42
CA TYR A 85 4.88 -2.78 11.94
C TYR A 85 4.19 -1.58 11.27
N ASP A 86 4.96 -0.55 10.89
CA ASP A 86 4.46 0.56 10.09
C ASP A 86 3.94 0.09 8.71
N ALA A 87 4.69 -0.80 8.05
CA ALA A 87 4.26 -1.40 6.79
C ALA A 87 2.98 -2.25 6.93
N LEU A 88 2.86 -3.02 8.01
CA LEU A 88 1.67 -3.82 8.32
C LEU A 88 0.44 -2.95 8.57
N GLN A 89 0.62 -1.77 9.18
CA GLN A 89 -0.46 -0.83 9.43
C GLN A 89 -0.86 -0.06 8.16
N ALA A 90 0.11 0.26 7.30
CA ALA A 90 -0.14 0.98 6.05
C ALA A 90 -0.98 0.16 5.06
N GLY A 91 -0.85 -1.18 5.07
CA GLY A 91 -1.58 -2.07 4.18
C GLY A 91 -1.24 -1.86 2.70
N GLU A 92 -2.10 -2.32 1.80
CA GLU A 92 -1.92 -2.04 0.38
C GLU A 92 -2.19 -0.56 0.06
N PRO A 93 -1.38 0.08 -0.80
CA PRO A 93 -1.70 1.40 -1.29
C PRO A 93 -3.01 1.33 -2.06
N LYS A 94 -3.97 2.19 -1.68
CA LYS A 94 -5.27 2.28 -2.35
C LYS A 94 -5.05 2.48 -3.86
N SER A 95 -5.81 1.75 -4.66
CA SER A 95 -5.82 1.93 -6.11
C SER A 95 -5.99 3.41 -6.44
N ILE A 96 -5.04 3.98 -7.17
CA ILE A 96 -5.13 5.35 -7.66
C ILE A 96 -6.23 5.34 -8.72
N GLU A 97 -7.27 6.14 -8.53
CA GLU A 97 -8.33 6.26 -9.53
C GLU A 97 -7.76 6.80 -10.85
N HIS A 98 -8.27 6.31 -11.97
CA HIS A 98 -7.91 6.82 -13.28
C HIS A 98 -8.32 8.30 -13.38
N SER A 99 -7.32 9.18 -13.37
CA SER A 99 -7.47 10.60 -13.66
C SER A 99 -6.88 10.90 -15.04
N HIS A 100 -7.30 12.00 -15.66
CA HIS A 100 -6.75 12.46 -16.94
C HIS A 100 -5.22 12.70 -16.89
N GLU A 101 -4.65 12.98 -15.71
CA GLU A 101 -3.20 13.13 -15.56
C GLU A 101 -2.47 11.79 -15.61
N ASN A 102 -3.16 10.71 -15.23
CA ASN A 102 -2.60 9.38 -15.07
C ASN A 102 -2.95 8.43 -16.24
N ASP A 103 -3.98 8.74 -17.03
CA ASP A 103 -4.41 7.95 -18.19
C ASP A 103 -4.44 8.78 -19.49
N PRO A 104 -3.52 8.53 -20.44
CA PRO A 104 -3.48 9.18 -21.75
C PRO A 104 -4.76 9.01 -22.58
N ASN A 105 -5.56 7.97 -22.34
CA ASN A 105 -6.80 7.70 -23.08
C ASN A 105 -7.98 8.55 -22.61
N PHE A 106 -7.88 9.24 -21.47
CA PHE A 106 -8.99 9.98 -20.86
C PHE A 106 -9.03 11.46 -21.27
N THR A 107 -8.98 11.77 -22.57
CA THR A 107 -8.51 13.08 -23.09
C THR A 107 -9.52 14.24 -23.12
N TRP A 108 -10.75 14.09 -22.63
CA TRP A 108 -11.81 15.09 -22.92
C TRP A 108 -12.65 15.47 -21.70
N LYS A 109 -12.26 16.53 -20.99
CA LYS A 109 -13.26 17.40 -20.36
C LYS A 109 -13.73 18.39 -21.42
N ARG A 110 -15.03 18.40 -21.74
CA ARG A 110 -15.62 19.59 -22.34
C ARG A 110 -15.30 20.74 -21.40
N PHE A 111 -14.48 21.69 -21.83
CA PHE A 111 -14.36 22.95 -21.11
C PHE A 111 -15.78 23.44 -20.86
N THR A 112 -16.05 23.97 -19.65
CA THR A 112 -17.30 24.69 -19.44
C THR A 112 -17.33 25.80 -20.48
N VAL A 113 -18.16 25.64 -21.51
CA VAL A 113 -18.32 26.65 -22.55
C VAL A 113 -18.83 27.89 -21.82
N LYS A 114 -17.94 28.87 -21.64
CA LYS A 114 -18.34 30.15 -21.12
C LYS A 114 -19.03 30.85 -22.27
N HIS A 115 -20.35 30.74 -22.34
CA HIS A 115 -21.14 31.44 -23.35
C HIS A 115 -20.81 32.94 -23.31
N THR A 116 -20.26 33.45 -24.40
CA THR A 116 -19.99 34.88 -24.58
C THR A 116 -21.30 35.60 -24.91
N ARG A 117 -21.37 36.93 -24.75
CA ARG A 117 -22.57 37.71 -25.12
C ARG A 117 -23.01 37.49 -26.58
N GLU A 118 -22.08 37.15 -27.47
CA GLU A 118 -22.34 36.86 -28.88
C GLU A 118 -23.08 35.54 -29.11
N ASP A 119 -23.02 34.61 -28.15
CA ASP A 119 -23.67 33.29 -28.21
C ASP A 119 -25.18 33.37 -27.86
N LYS A 120 -25.63 34.52 -27.33
CA LYS A 120 -27.02 34.83 -26.96
C LYS A 120 -27.67 35.81 -27.94
N LEU A 121 -27.70 35.48 -29.24
CA LEU A 121 -28.26 36.32 -30.31
C LEU A 121 -29.77 36.62 -30.11
N ASP A 122 -30.46 35.76 -29.39
CA ASP A 122 -31.85 35.84 -28.97
C ASP A 122 -32.14 36.96 -27.94
N GLU A 123 -31.12 37.42 -27.21
CA GLU A 123 -31.18 38.57 -26.29
C GLU A 123 -30.69 39.89 -26.95
N ASN A 124 -30.17 39.87 -28.19
CA ASN A 124 -29.63 41.07 -28.83
C ASN A 124 -30.76 41.97 -29.39
N PRO A 125 -31.00 43.16 -28.83
CA PRO A 125 -32.09 44.05 -29.25
C PRO A 125 -31.93 44.59 -30.68
N LEU A 126 -30.76 44.41 -31.32
CA LEU A 126 -30.49 44.87 -32.69
C LEU A 126 -30.93 43.89 -33.79
N ILE A 127 -31.32 42.65 -33.44
CA ILE A 127 -31.68 41.60 -34.40
C ILE A 127 -33.21 41.35 -34.46
N ARG A 128 -33.97 41.80 -33.45
CA ARG A 128 -35.43 41.73 -33.47
C ARG A 128 -36.00 42.83 -34.37
N LYS A 129 -36.20 42.52 -35.65
CA LYS A 129 -37.12 43.23 -36.56
C LYS A 129 -38.31 42.34 -36.86
#